data_AF-A0A2V7Y266-F1
#
_entry.id   AF-A0A2V7Y266-F1
#
_cell.length_a   1.000
_cell.length_b   1.000
_cell.length_c   1.000
_cell.angle_alpha   90.00
_cell.angle_beta   90.00
_cell.angle_gamma   90.00
#
_symmetry.space_group_name_H-M   'P 1'
#
loop_
_entity.id
_entity.type
_entity.pdbx_description
1 polymer ?
#
loop_
_entity_poly.entity_id
_entity_poly.type
_entity_poly.pdbx_seq_one_letter_code
_entity_poly.pdbx_strand_id
1 'polypeptide(L)'
;MSCERFEEETIDVAAGRPPSAAFGAHLAGCTACRARVNEQRHVLEDVDRVMGAGLNVAPSPDLAARVEARLRERDDRSRWRPVWVAAMAAVLGAVLLAGWMARRPGGEVPTGPRQATTSPETRPGPDQSRVTPSDRPATPRARAVTRPRAATPRVAVSAPRRAAAIATEPLVLVPPGQGEALRRFVANLGRGTRPAPPLLVAGASVDGAVEPPPLLEIPAVTVEPLSDPTVSPERSQR
;
A
#
# COMPACT_ATOMS: atom_id res chain seq x y z
N MET A 1 33.81 25.43 6.41
CA MET A 1 32.41 25.06 6.74
C MET A 1 32.47 23.90 7.73
N SER A 2 31.73 23.96 8.84
CA SER A 2 31.75 22.90 9.86
C SER A 2 31.05 21.65 9.34
N CYS A 3 31.62 20.47 9.64
CA CYS A 3 31.07 19.17 9.22
C CYS A 3 29.70 18.89 9.86
N GLU A 4 29.44 19.45 11.04
CA GLU A 4 28.20 19.29 11.82
C GLU A 4 26.95 19.69 11.03
N ARG A 5 27.05 20.69 10.14
CA ARG A 5 25.91 21.14 9.32
C ARG A 5 25.36 20.05 8.41
N PHE A 6 26.17 19.05 8.04
CA PHE A 6 25.80 18.03 7.07
C PHE A 6 25.51 16.67 7.70
N GLU A 7 25.32 16.60 9.02
CA GLU A 7 25.15 15.32 9.72
C GLU A 7 23.91 14.54 9.24
N GLU A 8 22.75 15.20 9.15
CA GLU A 8 21.53 14.57 8.62
C GLU A 8 21.71 14.13 7.15
N GLU A 9 22.31 14.99 6.33
CA GLU A 9 22.53 14.72 4.91
C GLU A 9 23.54 13.58 4.66
N THR A 10 24.47 13.37 5.61
CA THR A 10 25.42 12.24 5.56
C THR A 10 24.68 10.91 5.59
N ILE A 11 23.68 10.76 6.48
CA ILE A 11 22.86 9.54 6.61
C ILE A 11 22.05 9.30 5.34
N ASP A 12 21.40 10.35 4.82
CA ASP A 12 20.61 10.27 3.59
C ASP A 12 21.45 9.82 2.38
N VAL A 13 22.65 10.39 2.23
CA VAL A 13 23.57 10.06 1.14
C VAL A 13 24.20 8.67 1.31
N ALA A 14 24.39 8.23 2.55
CA ALA A 14 24.76 6.86 2.84
C ALA A 14 23.64 5.88 2.45
N ALA A 15 22.37 6.24 2.67
CA ALA A 15 21.19 5.47 2.25
C ALA A 15 20.88 5.56 0.74
N GLY A 16 21.74 6.18 -0.07
CA GLY A 16 21.62 6.22 -1.54
C GLY A 16 20.87 7.42 -2.11
N ARG A 17 20.46 8.40 -1.29
CA ARG A 17 19.92 9.67 -1.79
C ARG A 17 21.03 10.48 -2.50
N PRO A 18 20.75 11.19 -3.60
CA PRO A 18 21.73 12.09 -4.19
C PRO A 18 22.09 13.23 -3.24
N PRO A 19 23.37 13.62 -3.12
CA PRO A 19 23.78 14.74 -2.28
C PRO A 19 23.33 16.08 -2.86
N SER A 20 23.06 17.06 -2.00
CA SER A 20 22.91 18.46 -2.43
C SER A 20 24.22 18.99 -3.03
N ALA A 21 24.13 20.04 -3.84
CA ALA A 21 25.30 20.65 -4.47
C ALA A 21 26.34 21.14 -3.43
N ALA A 22 25.87 21.71 -2.30
CA ALA A 22 26.74 22.20 -1.24
C ALA A 22 27.47 21.06 -0.52
N PHE A 23 26.77 19.96 -0.21
CA PHE A 23 27.39 18.81 0.43
C PHE A 23 28.31 18.05 -0.53
N GLY A 24 27.95 17.93 -1.81
CA GLY A 24 28.81 17.38 -2.85
C GLY A 24 30.14 18.13 -2.97
N ALA A 25 30.10 19.47 -2.98
CA ALA A 25 31.30 20.31 -2.95
C ALA A 25 32.12 20.11 -1.66
N HIS A 26 31.45 19.94 -0.52
CA HIS A 26 32.12 19.64 0.76
C HIS A 26 32.81 18.28 0.75
N LEU A 27 32.15 17.22 0.24
CA LEU A 27 32.72 15.88 0.13
C LEU A 27 33.95 15.86 -0.80
N ALA A 28 33.95 16.69 -1.85
CA ALA A 28 35.14 16.85 -2.70
C ALA A 28 36.36 17.39 -1.94
N GLY A 29 36.13 18.29 -0.97
CA GLY A 29 37.19 18.93 -0.18
C GLY A 29 37.52 18.26 1.17
N CYS A 30 36.65 17.42 1.72
CA CYS A 30 36.79 16.85 3.06
C CYS A 30 36.92 15.32 3.03
N THR A 31 38.11 14.80 3.39
CA THR A 31 38.37 13.35 3.46
C THR A 31 37.64 12.67 4.61
N ALA A 32 37.51 13.34 5.77
CA ALA A 32 36.84 12.80 6.95
C ALA A 32 35.33 12.54 6.70
N CYS A 33 34.62 13.49 6.09
CA CYS A 33 33.21 13.30 5.74
C CYS A 33 33.02 12.19 4.69
N ARG A 34 33.93 12.06 3.71
CA ARG A 34 33.90 10.94 2.77
C ARG A 34 34.08 9.59 3.46
N ALA A 35 35.03 9.50 4.39
CA ALA A 35 35.25 8.28 5.16
C ALA A 35 33.99 7.91 5.97
N ARG A 36 33.36 8.89 6.63
CA ARG A 36 32.12 8.70 7.39
C ARG A 36 30.96 8.20 6.53
N VAL A 37 30.76 8.78 5.33
CA VAL A 37 29.72 8.31 4.38
C VAL A 37 30.00 6.86 3.94
N ASN A 38 31.26 6.52 3.64
CA ASN A 38 31.62 5.16 3.23
C ASN A 38 31.44 4.14 4.37
N GLU A 39 31.79 4.49 5.60
CA GLU A 39 31.55 3.66 6.77
C GLU A 39 30.06 3.39 6.96
N GLN A 40 29.23 4.42 6.90
CA GLN A 40 27.77 4.27 6.98
C GLN A 40 27.19 3.41 5.85
N ARG A 41 27.70 3.55 4.62
CA ARG A 41 27.32 2.69 3.49
C ARG A 41 27.64 1.23 3.75
N HIS A 42 28.84 0.94 4.24
CA HIS A 42 29.22 -0.44 4.59
C HIS A 42 28.32 -1.03 5.67
N VAL A 43 27.96 -0.25 6.70
CA VAL A 43 27.02 -0.71 7.73
C VAL A 43 25.65 -1.03 7.13
N LEU A 44 25.14 -0.18 6.24
CA LEU A 44 23.85 -0.42 5.57
C LEU A 44 23.90 -1.63 4.63
N GLU A 45 24.98 -1.82 3.87
CA GLU A 45 25.20 -2.99 3.02
C GLU A 45 25.25 -4.28 3.85
N ASP A 46 25.87 -4.24 5.03
CA ASP A 46 25.92 -5.37 5.96
C ASP A 46 24.53 -5.73 6.50
N VAL A 47 23.75 -4.72 6.88
CA VAL A 47 22.36 -4.88 7.31
C VAL A 47 21.51 -5.45 6.19
N ASP A 48 21.62 -4.93 4.96
CA ASP A 48 20.90 -5.43 3.79
C ASP A 48 21.30 -6.86 3.44
N ARG A 49 22.56 -7.23 3.62
CA ARG A 49 23.03 -8.60 3.42
C ARG A 49 22.46 -9.57 4.44
N VAL A 50 22.43 -9.19 5.72
CA VAL A 50 21.84 -10.02 6.79
C VAL A 50 20.32 -10.14 6.62
N MET A 51 19.63 -9.03 6.36
CA MET A 51 18.19 -9.04 6.09
C MET A 51 17.88 -9.81 4.81
N GLY A 52 18.67 -9.60 3.76
CA GLY A 52 18.53 -10.29 2.48
C GLY A 52 18.69 -11.80 2.61
N ALA A 53 19.63 -12.29 3.43
CA ALA A 53 19.80 -13.72 3.70
C ALA A 53 18.55 -14.34 4.36
N GLY A 54 17.91 -13.63 5.28
CA GLY A 54 16.66 -14.08 5.92
C GLY A 54 15.42 -13.94 5.03
N LEU A 55 15.38 -12.91 4.18
CA LEU A 55 14.28 -12.62 3.27
C LEU A 55 14.33 -13.42 1.96
N ASN A 56 15.44 -14.10 1.68
CA ASN A 56 15.57 -14.96 0.50
C ASN A 56 14.75 -16.26 0.59
N VAL A 57 13.98 -16.44 1.65
CA VAL A 57 12.96 -17.48 1.72
C VAL A 57 11.86 -17.12 0.72
N ALA A 58 11.74 -17.92 -0.34
CA ALA A 58 10.69 -17.73 -1.33
C ALA A 58 9.33 -17.61 -0.62
N PRO A 59 8.56 -16.53 -0.88
CA PRO A 59 7.25 -16.38 -0.26
C PRO A 59 6.37 -17.57 -0.66
N SER A 60 5.43 -17.94 0.22
CA SER A 60 4.53 -19.04 -0.10
C SER A 60 3.78 -18.73 -1.42
N PRO A 61 3.56 -19.73 -2.29
CA PRO A 61 2.90 -19.50 -3.58
C PRO A 61 1.49 -18.94 -3.41
N ASP A 62 0.83 -19.25 -2.29
CA ASP A 62 -0.48 -18.68 -1.94
C ASP A 62 -0.39 -17.18 -1.60
N LEU A 63 0.67 -16.74 -0.91
CA LEU A 63 0.90 -15.31 -0.67
C LEU A 63 1.12 -14.57 -1.99
N ALA A 64 1.95 -15.11 -2.89
CA ALA A 64 2.20 -14.52 -4.20
C ALA A 64 0.90 -14.39 -5.00
N ALA A 65 0.09 -15.45 -5.06
CA ALA A 65 -1.21 -15.43 -5.74
C ALA A 65 -2.17 -14.38 -5.15
N ARG A 66 -2.21 -14.24 -3.82
CA ARG A 66 -3.03 -13.22 -3.14
C ARG A 66 -2.54 -11.81 -3.43
N VAL A 67 -1.23 -11.57 -3.43
CA VAL A 67 -0.65 -10.25 -3.75
C VAL A 67 -0.97 -9.88 -5.20
N GLU A 68 -0.80 -10.80 -6.15
CA GLU A 68 -1.19 -10.56 -7.54
C GLU A 68 -2.68 -10.26 -7.69
N ALA A 69 -3.55 -11.03 -7.02
CA ALA A 69 -4.99 -10.78 -7.04
C ALA A 69 -5.35 -9.38 -6.51
N ARG A 70 -4.68 -8.95 -5.43
CA ARG A 70 -4.86 -7.60 -4.86
C ARG A 70 -4.33 -6.49 -5.77
N LEU A 71 -3.22 -6.72 -6.47
CA LEU A 71 -2.69 -5.76 -7.45
C LEU A 71 -3.65 -5.59 -8.63
N ARG A 72 -4.17 -6.69 -9.19
CA ARG A 72 -5.19 -6.65 -10.25
C ARG A 72 -6.45 -5.90 -9.79
N GLU A 73 -6.94 -6.19 -8.59
CA GLU A 73 -8.11 -5.49 -8.01
C GLU A 73 -7.86 -3.98 -7.85
N ARG A 74 -6.63 -3.58 -7.50
CA ARG A 74 -6.25 -2.17 -7.35
C ARG A 74 -6.14 -1.46 -8.70
N ASP A 75 -5.56 -2.11 -9.70
CA ASP A 75 -5.46 -1.55 -11.06
C ASP A 75 -6.83 -1.36 -11.70
N ASP A 76 -7.73 -2.33 -11.51
CA ASP A 76 -9.10 -2.21 -12.01
C ASP A 76 -9.84 -1.04 -11.35
N ARG A 77 -9.67 -0.82 -10.04
CA ARG A 77 -10.22 0.39 -9.39
C ARG A 77 -9.55 1.68 -9.86
N SER A 78 -8.26 1.64 -10.16
CA SER A 78 -7.51 2.81 -10.65
C SER A 78 -8.03 3.28 -12.00
N ARG A 79 -8.42 2.36 -12.90
CA ARG A 79 -8.99 2.69 -14.21
C ARG A 79 -10.30 3.48 -14.15
N TRP A 80 -11.06 3.39 -13.06
CA TRP A 80 -12.31 4.14 -12.88
C TRP A 80 -12.09 5.51 -12.23
N ARG A 81 -10.97 5.72 -11.54
CA ARG A 81 -10.62 7.04 -10.96
C ARG A 81 -10.56 8.18 -11.98
N PRO A 82 -9.92 8.05 -13.16
CA PRO A 82 -9.88 9.15 -14.13
C PRO A 82 -11.28 9.48 -14.68
N VAL A 83 -12.18 8.48 -14.78
CA VAL A 83 -13.57 8.70 -15.22
C VAL A 83 -14.33 9.56 -14.20
N TRP A 84 -14.21 9.25 -12.90
CA TRP A 84 -14.83 10.06 -11.85
C TRP A 84 -14.24 11.48 -11.75
N VAL A 85 -12.91 11.62 -11.90
CA VAL A 85 -12.26 12.92 -11.91
C VAL A 85 -12.71 13.77 -13.11
N ALA A 86 -12.80 13.16 -14.31
CA ALA A 86 -13.30 13.83 -15.49
C ALA A 86 -14.77 14.26 -15.35
N ALA A 87 -15.61 13.39 -14.78
CA ALA A 87 -17.02 13.71 -14.50
C ALA A 87 -17.14 14.88 -13.53
N MET A 88 -16.36 14.88 -12.44
CA MET A 88 -16.34 15.99 -11.48
C MET A 88 -15.84 17.28 -12.11
N ALA A 89 -14.80 17.23 -12.93
CA ALA A 89 -14.28 18.39 -13.65
C ALA A 89 -15.32 18.98 -14.63
N ALA A 90 -16.07 18.13 -15.33
CA ALA A 90 -17.13 18.56 -16.23
C ALA A 90 -18.28 19.26 -15.48
N VAL A 91 -18.71 18.71 -14.35
CA VAL A 91 -19.73 19.34 -13.49
C VAL A 91 -19.24 20.69 -12.97
N LEU A 92 -18.00 20.77 -12.49
CA LEU A 92 -17.43 22.04 -12.01
C LEU A 92 -17.37 23.09 -13.13
N GLY A 93 -16.93 22.68 -14.33
CA GLY A 93 -16.90 23.55 -15.51
C GLY A 93 -18.28 24.08 -15.89
N ALA A 94 -19.31 23.22 -15.86
CA ALA A 94 -20.69 23.62 -16.13
C ALA A 94 -21.23 24.63 -15.10
N VAL A 95 -20.93 24.44 -13.80
CA VAL A 95 -21.33 25.37 -12.73
C VAL A 95 -20.63 26.72 -12.90
N LEU A 96 -19.34 26.73 -13.20
CA LEU A 96 -18.58 27.96 -13.45
C LEU A 96 -19.12 28.70 -14.69
N LEU A 97 -19.42 27.98 -15.76
CA LEU A 97 -19.98 28.55 -16.99
C LEU A 97 -21.38 29.14 -16.74
N ALA A 98 -22.25 28.42 -16.04
CA ALA A 98 -23.59 28.88 -15.67
C ALA A 98 -23.53 30.11 -14.75
N GLY A 99 -22.64 30.09 -13.75
CA GLY A 99 -22.40 31.24 -12.87
C GLY A 99 -21.87 32.46 -13.61
N TRP A 100 -21.00 32.25 -14.61
CA TRP A 100 -20.51 33.33 -15.46
C TRP A 100 -21.59 33.91 -16.38
N MET A 101 -22.44 33.07 -16.99
CA MET A 101 -23.57 33.54 -17.80
C MET A 101 -24.59 34.30 -16.95
N ALA A 102 -24.88 33.84 -15.74
CA ALA A 102 -25.80 34.53 -14.81
C ALA A 102 -25.26 35.90 -14.35
N ARG A 103 -23.94 36.09 -14.34
CA ARG A 103 -23.30 37.37 -14.01
C ARG A 103 -23.10 38.28 -15.21
N ARG A 104 -23.44 37.86 -16.44
CA ARG A 104 -23.44 38.80 -17.56
C ARG A 104 -24.52 39.84 -17.28
N PRO A 105 -24.15 41.12 -17.11
CA PRO A 105 -25.13 42.18 -16.96
C PRO A 105 -26.01 42.13 -18.20
N GLY A 106 -27.32 41.90 -17.99
CA GLY A 106 -28.28 41.83 -19.07
C GLY A 106 -28.10 43.06 -19.95
N GLY A 107 -27.70 42.85 -21.20
CA GLY A 107 -27.76 43.90 -22.20
C GLY A 107 -29.20 44.40 -22.20
N GLU A 108 -29.35 45.70 -21.94
CA GLU A 108 -30.63 46.39 -21.95
C GLU A 108 -31.42 45.95 -23.18
N VAL A 109 -32.58 45.33 -22.94
CA VAL A 109 -33.54 45.03 -23.99
C VAL A 109 -33.88 46.37 -24.66
N PRO A 110 -33.58 46.57 -25.95
CA PRO A 110 -33.97 47.78 -26.64
C PRO A 110 -35.49 47.85 -26.62
N THR A 111 -36.02 48.79 -25.85
CA THR A 111 -37.45 49.10 -25.81
C THR A 111 -37.78 49.82 -27.12
N GLY A 112 -37.99 49.03 -28.19
CA GLY A 112 -38.40 49.52 -29.50
C GLY A 112 -39.92 49.79 -29.55
N PRO A 113 -40.37 50.79 -30.33
CA PRO A 113 -41.70 51.37 -30.19
C PRO A 113 -42.83 50.49 -30.74
N ARG A 114 -43.93 50.59 -30.02
CA ARG A 114 -45.31 50.25 -30.35
C ARG A 114 -45.66 50.61 -31.80
N GLN A 115 -45.81 49.61 -32.68
CA GLN A 115 -46.63 49.74 -33.89
C GLN A 115 -47.83 48.81 -33.80
N ALA A 116 -48.99 49.43 -34.01
CA ALA A 116 -50.30 48.86 -33.88
C ALA A 116 -50.77 48.29 -35.22
N THR A 117 -51.48 47.16 -35.12
CA THR A 117 -52.61 46.71 -35.97
C THR A 117 -52.38 46.50 -37.47
N THR A 118 -52.40 45.23 -37.88
CA THR A 118 -53.46 44.68 -38.75
C THR A 118 -53.59 43.16 -38.52
N SER A 119 -54.80 42.75 -38.16
CA SER A 119 -55.35 41.38 -38.28
C SER A 119 -56.22 41.33 -39.54
N PRO A 120 -56.79 40.18 -39.96
CA PRO A 120 -56.40 38.77 -39.76
C PRO A 120 -56.38 38.00 -41.11
N GLU A 121 -55.80 36.80 -41.18
CA GLU A 121 -56.31 35.77 -42.12
C GLU A 121 -56.04 34.36 -41.59
N THR A 122 -57.15 33.64 -41.50
CA THR A 122 -57.42 32.29 -41.03
C THR A 122 -56.92 31.24 -42.03
N ARG A 123 -56.20 30.19 -41.59
CA ARG A 123 -56.73 28.80 -41.60
C ARG A 123 -55.71 27.72 -41.17
N PRO A 124 -56.22 26.56 -40.70
CA PRO A 124 -55.50 25.54 -39.95
C PRO A 124 -55.00 24.39 -40.84
N GLY A 125 -54.00 23.66 -40.34
CA GLY A 125 -53.58 22.38 -40.92
C GLY A 125 -52.67 21.62 -39.97
N PRO A 126 -53.03 20.42 -39.52
CA PRO A 126 -52.31 19.66 -38.50
C PRO A 126 -51.18 18.85 -39.15
N ASP A 127 -50.08 18.62 -38.43
CA ASP A 127 -49.54 17.26 -38.45
C ASP A 127 -48.73 16.92 -37.19
N GLN A 128 -49.23 15.93 -36.48
CA GLN A 128 -48.54 15.26 -35.39
C GLN A 128 -47.59 14.25 -36.01
N SER A 129 -46.31 14.60 -36.13
CA SER A 129 -45.27 13.58 -36.36
C SER A 129 -44.87 12.92 -35.05
N ARG A 130 -45.66 11.91 -34.71
CA ARG A 130 -45.36 10.81 -33.81
C ARG A 130 -44.34 9.89 -34.49
N VAL A 131 -43.09 9.87 -34.03
CA VAL A 131 -42.11 8.85 -34.44
C VAL A 131 -41.31 8.33 -33.23
N THR A 132 -41.72 7.12 -32.86
CA THR A 132 -41.06 5.95 -32.24
C THR A 132 -40.10 6.05 -31.03
N PRO A 133 -40.36 5.25 -29.98
CA PRO A 133 -39.30 4.73 -29.10
C PRO A 133 -38.39 3.81 -29.91
N SER A 134 -37.08 4.03 -29.85
CA SER A 134 -36.10 3.09 -30.36
C SER A 134 -36.02 1.88 -29.43
N ASP A 135 -36.53 0.75 -29.93
CA ASP A 135 -36.21 -0.59 -29.46
C ASP A 135 -34.69 -0.74 -29.38
N ARG A 136 -34.17 -0.90 -28.16
CA ARG A 136 -32.79 -1.31 -27.96
C ARG A 136 -32.77 -2.85 -27.80
N PRO A 137 -32.03 -3.56 -28.66
CA PRO A 137 -32.01 -5.01 -28.66
C PRO A 137 -31.42 -5.56 -27.37
N ALA A 138 -32.14 -6.52 -26.77
CA ALA A 138 -31.63 -7.39 -25.73
C ALA A 138 -30.38 -8.12 -26.26
N THR A 139 -29.24 -7.90 -25.61
CA THR A 139 -28.03 -8.67 -25.88
C THR A 139 -28.24 -10.12 -25.47
N PRO A 140 -27.91 -11.09 -26.34
CA PRO A 140 -28.04 -12.51 -26.02
C PRO A 140 -27.07 -12.89 -24.91
N ARG A 141 -27.65 -13.46 -23.85
CA ARG A 141 -26.97 -14.10 -22.73
C ARG A 141 -26.15 -15.28 -23.27
N ALA A 142 -24.84 -15.09 -23.38
CA ALA A 142 -23.92 -16.16 -23.78
C ALA A 142 -24.02 -17.32 -22.77
N ARG A 143 -24.53 -18.44 -23.25
CA ARG A 143 -24.57 -19.72 -22.55
C ARG A 143 -23.13 -20.23 -22.47
N ALA A 144 -22.56 -20.23 -21.27
CA ALA A 144 -21.26 -20.85 -21.02
C ALA A 144 -21.38 -22.35 -21.30
N VAL A 145 -20.71 -22.81 -22.35
CA VAL A 145 -20.50 -24.22 -22.67
C VAL A 145 -19.59 -24.81 -21.60
N THR A 146 -20.15 -25.65 -20.74
CA THR A 146 -19.41 -26.49 -19.81
C THR A 146 -18.58 -27.48 -20.62
N ARG A 147 -17.26 -27.29 -20.68
CA ARG A 147 -16.34 -28.31 -21.22
C ARG A 147 -16.27 -29.49 -20.23
N PRO A 148 -16.43 -30.75 -20.69
CA PRO A 148 -16.16 -31.91 -19.86
C PRO A 148 -14.65 -32.01 -19.62
N ARG A 149 -14.26 -31.98 -18.34
CA ARG A 149 -12.89 -32.16 -17.88
C ARG A 149 -12.56 -33.65 -17.97
N ALA A 150 -11.67 -34.00 -18.91
CA ALA A 150 -11.09 -35.33 -18.99
C ALA A 150 -10.37 -35.65 -17.68
N ALA A 151 -10.81 -36.73 -17.02
CA ALA A 151 -10.17 -37.29 -15.85
C ALA A 151 -8.92 -38.05 -16.31
N THR A 152 -7.74 -37.56 -15.96
CA THR A 152 -6.51 -38.34 -16.03
C THR A 152 -6.35 -39.14 -14.73
N PRO A 153 -6.11 -40.46 -14.79
CA PRO A 153 -5.81 -41.25 -13.60
C PRO A 153 -4.40 -40.88 -13.13
N ARG A 154 -4.30 -40.15 -12.02
CA ARG A 154 -3.02 -39.97 -11.32
C ARG A 154 -2.72 -41.24 -10.53
N VAL A 155 -1.66 -41.93 -10.93
CA VAL A 155 -1.02 -43.00 -10.18
C VAL A 155 -0.62 -42.46 -8.81
N ALA A 156 -1.16 -43.07 -7.76
CA ALA A 156 -0.81 -42.78 -6.38
C ALA A 156 0.57 -43.39 -6.08
N VAL A 157 1.60 -42.55 -6.05
CA VAL A 157 2.87 -42.90 -5.42
C VAL A 157 2.72 -42.54 -3.94
N SER A 158 2.58 -43.57 -3.10
CA SER A 158 2.57 -43.46 -1.65
C SER A 158 3.95 -43.02 -1.16
N ALA A 159 4.10 -41.72 -0.91
CA ALA A 159 5.24 -41.17 -0.18
C ALA A 159 5.15 -41.56 1.31
N PRO A 160 6.29 -41.85 1.98
CA PRO A 160 6.31 -42.18 3.40
C PRO A 160 5.79 -41.00 4.23
N ARG A 161 4.85 -41.33 5.11
CA ARG A 161 4.14 -40.46 6.04
C ARG A 161 5.16 -39.80 6.99
N ARG A 162 5.64 -38.60 6.66
CA ARG A 162 6.35 -37.74 7.63
C ARG A 162 5.39 -37.45 8.78
N ALA A 163 5.79 -37.84 9.99
CA ALA A 163 5.10 -37.50 11.22
C ALA A 163 4.87 -35.99 11.25
N ALA A 164 3.61 -35.58 11.35
CA ALA A 164 3.22 -34.20 11.51
C ALA A 164 3.80 -33.71 12.84
N ALA A 165 4.86 -32.91 12.78
CA ALA A 165 5.21 -32.03 13.88
C ALA A 165 4.00 -31.10 14.06
N ILE A 166 3.29 -31.30 15.17
CA ILE A 166 2.19 -30.44 15.60
C ILE A 166 2.84 -29.07 15.84
N ALA A 167 2.74 -28.20 14.85
CA ALA A 167 3.03 -26.79 15.02
C ALA A 167 1.95 -26.25 15.96
N THR A 168 2.26 -26.23 17.26
CA THR A 168 1.52 -25.43 18.23
C THR A 168 1.68 -23.98 17.81
N GLU A 169 0.71 -23.48 17.04
CA GLU A 169 0.55 -22.05 16.84
C GLU A 169 0.53 -21.40 18.23
N PRO A 170 1.41 -20.43 18.51
CA PRO A 170 1.45 -19.79 19.81
C PRO A 170 0.09 -19.12 20.03
N LEU A 171 -0.64 -19.60 21.03
CA LEU A 171 -1.91 -19.03 21.44
C LEU A 171 -1.63 -17.65 22.03
N VAL A 172 -1.59 -16.62 21.17
CA VAL A 172 -1.44 -15.23 21.60
C VAL A 172 -2.75 -14.83 22.25
N LEU A 173 -2.80 -14.94 23.58
CA LEU A 173 -3.94 -14.55 24.40
C LEU A 173 -4.02 -13.01 24.43
N VAL A 174 -4.64 -12.43 23.40
CA VAL A 174 -4.96 -11.00 23.40
C VAL A 174 -6.09 -10.78 24.41
N PRO A 175 -5.90 -9.96 25.45
CA PRO A 175 -6.94 -9.71 26.45
C PRO A 175 -8.25 -9.24 25.80
N PRO A 176 -9.41 -9.70 26.29
CA PRO A 176 -10.70 -9.26 25.76
C PRO A 176 -10.81 -7.73 25.89
N GLY A 177 -10.89 -7.03 24.75
CA GLY A 177 -10.92 -5.57 24.66
C GLY A 177 -9.80 -4.95 23.82
N GLN A 178 -8.63 -5.58 23.70
CA GLN A 178 -7.53 -5.03 22.90
C GLN A 178 -7.80 -5.08 21.40
N GLY A 179 -8.52 -6.09 20.92
CA GLY A 179 -8.93 -6.17 19.51
C GLY A 179 -9.82 -5.00 19.07
N GLU A 180 -10.55 -4.38 20.00
CA GLU A 180 -11.35 -3.19 19.70
C GLU A 180 -10.52 -1.91 19.74
N ALA A 181 -9.55 -1.82 20.65
CA ALA A 181 -8.56 -0.74 20.66
C ALA A 181 -7.75 -0.70 19.35
N LEU A 182 -7.30 -1.88 18.86
CA LEU A 182 -6.57 -1.99 17.60
C LEU A 182 -7.44 -1.59 16.40
N ARG A 183 -8.71 -2.01 16.36
CA ARG A 183 -9.65 -1.62 15.29
C ARG A 183 -9.91 -0.11 15.27
N ARG A 184 -10.06 0.54 16.43
CA ARG A 184 -10.20 2.00 16.54
C ARG A 184 -8.93 2.72 16.10
N PHE A 185 -7.77 2.20 16.46
CA PHE A 185 -6.48 2.76 16.05
C PHE A 185 -6.30 2.74 14.52
N VAL A 186 -6.54 1.59 13.89
CA VAL A 186 -6.46 1.45 12.42
C VAL A 186 -7.48 2.34 11.72
N ALA A 187 -8.71 2.44 12.25
CA ALA A 187 -9.73 3.33 11.71
C ALA A 187 -9.34 4.82 11.81
N ASN A 188 -8.62 5.22 12.86
CA ASN A 188 -8.13 6.59 13.02
C ASN A 188 -6.97 6.91 12.07
N LEU A 189 -6.06 5.96 11.83
CA LEU A 189 -4.99 6.12 10.83
C LEU A 189 -5.55 6.31 9.42
N GLY A 190 -6.57 5.53 9.03
CA GLY A 190 -7.17 5.61 7.71
C GLY A 190 -7.91 6.93 7.41
N ARG A 191 -8.35 7.65 8.44
CA ARG A 191 -9.05 8.94 8.29
C ARG A 191 -8.11 10.15 8.32
N GLY A 192 -6.79 9.94 8.45
CA GLY A 192 -5.79 11.01 8.50
C GLY A 192 -5.99 12.02 9.63
N THR A 193 -6.85 11.71 10.62
CA THR A 193 -7.40 12.72 11.53
C THR A 193 -6.53 12.98 12.75
N ARG A 194 -5.34 12.38 12.83
CA ARG A 194 -4.30 12.72 13.82
C ARG A 194 -3.00 12.01 13.43
N PRO A 195 -1.82 12.64 13.58
CA PRO A 195 -0.58 11.88 13.67
C PRO A 195 -0.74 10.87 14.81
N ALA A 196 -0.31 9.63 14.60
CA ALA A 196 -0.35 8.62 15.65
C ALA A 196 0.26 9.23 16.93
N PRO A 197 -0.42 9.16 18.10
CA PRO A 197 0.26 9.51 19.34
C PRO A 197 1.55 8.69 19.37
N PRO A 198 2.69 9.30 19.75
CA PRO A 198 3.98 8.65 19.65
C PRO A 198 4.04 7.51 20.65
N LEU A 199 3.52 6.34 20.25
CA LEU A 199 3.58 5.09 21.01
C LEU A 199 5.00 4.50 21.02
N LEU A 200 5.94 5.18 20.35
CA LEU A 200 7.35 4.88 20.29
C LEU A 200 8.17 6.16 20.50
N VAL A 201 7.94 6.88 21.61
CA VAL A 201 9.08 7.58 22.21
C VAL A 201 9.87 6.50 22.96
N ALA A 202 10.78 5.85 22.25
CA ALA A 202 11.91 5.17 22.88
C ALA A 202 12.70 6.26 23.63
N GLY A 203 12.33 6.52 24.89
CA GLY A 203 12.89 7.63 25.66
C GLY A 203 11.91 8.40 26.54
N ALA A 204 10.72 7.88 26.85
CA ALA A 204 10.06 8.30 28.09
C ALA A 204 10.96 7.84 29.25
N SER A 205 11.88 8.71 29.68
CA SER A 205 12.57 8.56 30.95
C SER A 205 11.47 8.46 32.01
N VAL A 206 11.29 7.28 32.54
CA VAL A 206 10.55 7.10 33.79
C VAL A 206 11.48 7.68 34.85
N ASP A 207 11.40 8.99 35.07
CA ASP A 207 12.04 9.69 36.19
C ASP A 207 11.36 9.36 37.55
N GLY A 208 10.46 8.37 37.55
CA GLY A 208 10.11 7.67 38.78
C GLY A 208 11.22 6.66 39.06
N ALA A 209 11.88 6.79 40.21
CA ALA A 209 12.75 5.77 40.78
C ALA A 209 11.95 4.46 40.94
N VAL A 210 11.84 3.69 39.86
CA VAL A 210 11.41 2.31 39.89
C VAL A 210 12.59 1.57 40.49
N GLU A 211 12.45 1.21 41.75
CA GLU A 211 13.35 0.30 42.44
C GLU A 211 13.60 -0.89 41.49
N PRO A 212 14.87 -1.13 41.07
CA PRO A 212 15.16 -2.16 40.09
C PRO A 212 14.55 -3.47 40.60
N PRO A 213 13.74 -4.17 39.78
CA PRO A 213 13.18 -5.45 40.19
C PRO A 213 14.34 -6.33 40.69
N PRO A 214 14.15 -7.10 41.77
CA PRO A 214 15.21 -7.91 42.33
C PRO A 214 15.81 -8.75 41.19
N LEU A 215 17.14 -8.68 41.07
CA LEU A 215 17.91 -9.45 40.10
C LEU A 215 17.41 -10.89 40.15
N LEU A 216 16.71 -11.30 39.10
CA LEU A 216 16.37 -12.70 38.89
C LEU A 216 17.70 -13.43 38.75
N GLU A 217 18.10 -14.15 39.80
CA GLU A 217 19.17 -15.13 39.74
C GLU A 217 18.75 -16.18 38.72
N ILE A 218 19.24 -16.03 37.49
CA ILE A 218 19.10 -17.06 36.47
C ILE A 218 20.03 -18.19 36.92
N PRO A 219 19.51 -19.34 37.37
CA PRO A 219 20.37 -20.44 37.77
C PRO A 219 21.24 -20.82 36.60
N ALA A 220 22.55 -20.94 36.84
CA ALA A 220 23.51 -21.32 35.83
C ALA A 220 23.05 -22.63 35.18
N VAL A 221 22.62 -22.54 33.92
CA VAL A 221 22.23 -23.70 33.14
C VAL A 221 23.51 -24.50 32.93
N THR A 222 23.61 -25.62 33.63
CA THR A 222 24.72 -26.56 33.45
C THR A 222 24.49 -27.25 32.11
N VAL A 223 25.21 -26.81 31.08
CA VAL A 223 25.17 -27.45 29.77
C VAL A 223 25.97 -28.74 29.89
N GLU A 224 25.28 -29.85 30.10
CA GLU A 224 25.89 -31.17 30.02
C GLU A 224 26.40 -31.37 28.57
N PRO A 225 27.70 -31.61 28.37
CA PRO A 225 28.24 -31.81 27.04
C PRO A 225 27.55 -33.01 26.41
N LEU A 226 26.93 -32.79 25.25
CA LEU A 226 26.28 -33.82 24.47
C LEU A 226 27.31 -34.89 24.18
N SER A 227 27.20 -36.06 24.81
CA SER A 227 28.11 -37.19 24.59
C SER A 227 28.17 -37.49 23.10
N ASP A 228 29.35 -37.23 22.52
CA ASP A 228 29.66 -37.52 21.13
C ASP A 228 29.38 -39.01 20.90
N PRO A 229 28.42 -39.39 20.04
CA PRO A 229 28.22 -40.79 19.71
C PRO A 229 29.40 -41.23 18.85
N THR A 230 30.46 -41.68 19.54
CA THR A 230 31.43 -42.69 19.10
C THR A 230 31.51 -42.84 17.59
N VAL A 231 32.37 -42.03 16.98
CA VAL A 231 33.02 -42.34 15.71
C VAL A 231 33.64 -43.73 15.87
N SER A 232 32.96 -44.75 15.34
CA SER A 232 33.47 -46.13 15.30
C SER A 232 34.68 -46.20 14.36
N PRO A 233 35.89 -46.50 14.85
CA PRO A 233 37.08 -46.60 14.02
C PRO A 233 37.24 -48.00 13.39
N GLU A 234 36.19 -48.52 12.73
CA GLU A 234 36.18 -49.92 12.23
C GLU A 234 36.13 -50.04 10.69
N ARG A 235 36.62 -49.02 9.97
CA ARG A 235 36.75 -49.06 8.50
C ARG A 235 38.11 -48.55 8.03
N SER A 236 39.18 -49.22 8.44
CA SER A 236 40.48 -49.05 7.78
C SER A 236 41.31 -50.33 7.82
N GLN A 237 40.69 -51.48 7.51
CA GLN A 237 41.41 -52.68 7.08
C GLN A 237 40.50 -53.51 6.16
N ARG A 238 40.50 -53.17 4.86
CA ARG A 238 40.25 -54.10 3.75
C ARG A 238 40.60 -53.43 2.43
#